data_AF-A0A920AP79-F1
#
_entry.id   AF-A0A920AP79-F1
#
_cell.length_a   1.000
_cell.length_b   1.000
_cell.length_c   1.000
_cell.angle_alpha   90.00
_cell.angle_beta   90.00
_cell.angle_gamma   90.00
#
_symmetry.space_group_name_H-M   'P 1'
#
loop_
_entity.id
_entity.type
_entity.pdbx_description
1 polymer ?
#
loop_
_entity_poly.entity_id
_entity_poly.type
_entity_poly.pdbx_seq_one_letter_code
_entity_poly.pdbx_strand_id
1 'polypeptide(L)'
;MEQEAPAPTQDIVEIYQSEPGYFAAVRYGGYSNAAKVKTHTERLMKEIEKYSFKTISEPVVLSYDSPYKVMNRRNEILVEISYADAD
;
A
#
# COMPACT_ATOMS: atom_id res chain seq x y z
N MET A 1 -5.79 11.87 -24.29
CA MET A 1 -6.40 12.97 -23.51
C MET A 1 -6.36 12.52 -22.06
N GLU A 2 -5.36 12.97 -21.32
CA GLU A 2 -5.32 12.81 -19.86
C GLU A 2 -6.56 13.51 -19.30
N GLN A 3 -7.35 12.79 -18.53
CA GLN A 3 -8.50 13.34 -17.86
C GLN A 3 -7.98 14.06 -16.62
N GLU A 4 -7.83 15.39 -16.70
CA GLU A 4 -7.43 16.21 -15.55
C GLU A 4 -8.47 16.04 -14.43
N ALA A 5 -8.00 15.63 -13.25
CA ALA A 5 -8.85 15.52 -12.08
C ALA A 5 -9.42 16.92 -11.72
N PRO A 6 -10.67 17.01 -11.25
CA PRO A 6 -11.28 18.30 -10.93
C PRO A 6 -10.50 18.99 -9.82
N ALA A 7 -10.32 20.31 -9.94
CA ALA A 7 -9.60 21.10 -8.94
C ALA A 7 -10.25 20.95 -7.55
N PRO A 8 -9.46 20.74 -6.48
CA PRO A 8 -9.98 20.61 -5.13
C PRO A 8 -10.58 21.94 -4.68
N THR A 9 -11.72 21.89 -3.99
CA THR A 9 -12.38 23.09 -3.44
C THR A 9 -11.68 23.62 -2.18
N GLN A 10 -10.88 22.80 -1.51
CA GLN A 10 -10.19 23.16 -0.28
C GLN A 10 -8.68 23.11 -0.48
N ASP A 11 -7.97 24.14 -0.03
CA ASP A 11 -6.51 24.29 -0.17
C ASP A 11 -5.71 23.22 0.60
N ILE A 12 -6.34 22.48 1.51
CA ILE A 12 -5.71 21.36 2.24
C ILE A 12 -5.64 20.06 1.45
N VAL A 13 -6.30 20.00 0.28
CA VAL A 13 -6.33 18.80 -0.57
C VAL A 13 -5.44 19.06 -1.79
N GLU A 14 -4.48 18.18 -1.98
CA GLU A 14 -3.56 18.21 -3.13
C GLU A 14 -3.85 17.04 -4.08
N ILE A 15 -3.77 17.31 -5.38
CA ILE A 15 -3.80 16.29 -6.43
C ILE A 15 -2.37 16.01 -6.83
N TYR A 16 -1.98 14.74 -6.75
CA TYR A 16 -0.70 14.28 -7.26
C TYR A 16 -0.93 13.04 -8.12
N GLN A 17 -0.05 12.84 -9.10
CA GLN A 17 0.01 11.65 -9.91
C GLN A 17 1.22 10.84 -9.45
N SER A 18 1.00 9.58 -9.07
CA SER A 18 2.09 8.67 -8.73
C SER A 18 2.75 8.13 -10.00
N GLU A 19 4.06 7.98 -9.96
CA GLU A 19 4.79 7.20 -10.97
C GLU A 19 4.38 5.72 -10.91
N PRO A 20 4.38 5.00 -12.04
CA PRO A 20 4.16 3.56 -12.04
C PRO A 20 5.33 2.84 -11.34
N GLY A 21 5.03 1.80 -10.58
CA GLY A 21 6.03 1.02 -9.85
C GLY A 21 5.55 -0.38 -9.51
N TYR A 22 6.49 -1.24 -9.10
CA TYR A 22 6.21 -2.61 -8.67
C TYR A 22 6.12 -2.67 -7.14
N PHE A 23 5.07 -3.32 -6.63
CA PHE A 23 4.80 -3.36 -5.19
C PHE A 23 4.64 -4.80 -4.70
N ALA A 24 5.36 -5.14 -3.64
CA ALA A 24 5.06 -6.30 -2.84
C ALA A 24 3.92 -5.95 -1.87
N ALA A 25 2.92 -6.82 -1.77
CA ALA A 25 1.75 -6.58 -0.93
C ALA A 25 1.41 -7.78 -0.05
N VAL A 26 0.97 -7.52 1.19
CA VAL A 26 0.36 -8.53 2.06
C VAL A 26 -1.00 -8.07 2.55
N ARG A 27 -2.00 -8.94 2.39
CA ARG A 27 -3.37 -8.72 2.85
C ARG A 27 -3.59 -9.23 4.27
N TYR A 28 -4.38 -8.52 5.06
CA TYR A 28 -4.86 -8.95 6.37
C TYR A 28 -6.29 -8.47 6.69
N GLY A 29 -6.92 -9.17 7.64
CA GLY A 29 -8.34 -8.99 7.99
C GLY A 29 -8.62 -8.29 9.32
N GLY A 30 -9.91 -7.97 9.51
CA GLY A 30 -10.42 -7.30 10.71
C GLY A 30 -10.06 -5.81 10.78
N TYR A 31 -10.27 -5.18 11.93
CA TYR A 31 -9.86 -3.80 12.15
C TYR A 31 -8.33 -3.68 12.14
N SER A 32 -7.82 -2.69 11.40
CA SER A 32 -6.41 -2.32 11.39
C SER A 32 -6.04 -1.60 12.68
N ASN A 33 -4.88 -1.92 13.23
CA ASN A 33 -4.30 -1.26 14.40
C ASN A 33 -2.77 -1.38 14.34
N ALA A 34 -2.06 -0.62 15.19
CA ALA A 34 -0.61 -0.57 15.18
C ALA A 34 0.06 -1.95 15.33
N ALA A 35 -0.49 -2.82 16.18
CA ALA A 35 0.06 -4.16 16.39
C ALA A 35 -0.05 -5.03 15.14
N LYS A 36 -1.23 -5.05 14.50
CA LYS A 36 -1.44 -5.80 13.25
C LYS A 36 -0.61 -5.25 12.11
N VAL A 37 -0.56 -3.92 11.96
CA VAL A 37 0.28 -3.27 10.96
C VAL A 37 1.72 -3.74 11.14
N LYS A 38 2.26 -3.66 12.36
CA LYS A 38 3.63 -4.13 12.66
C LYS A 38 3.84 -5.60 12.28
N THR A 39 2.96 -6.50 12.73
CA THR A 39 3.08 -7.95 12.42
C THR A 39 3.05 -8.21 10.92
N HIS A 40 2.16 -7.55 10.18
CA HIS A 40 2.04 -7.77 8.74
C HIS A 40 3.17 -7.11 7.95
N THR A 41 3.65 -5.94 8.37
CA THR A 41 4.85 -5.31 7.81
C THR A 41 6.07 -6.20 8.00
N GLU A 42 6.34 -6.71 9.20
CA GLU A 42 7.47 -7.61 9.46
C GLU A 42 7.39 -8.89 8.60
N ARG A 43 6.18 -9.43 8.44
CA ARG A 43 5.95 -10.59 7.56
C ARG A 43 6.26 -10.27 6.09
N LEU A 44 5.82 -9.11 5.59
CA LEU A 44 6.09 -8.69 4.21
C LEU A 44 7.59 -8.49 3.98
N MET A 45 8.26 -7.78 4.88
CA MET A 45 9.71 -7.53 4.78
C MET A 45 10.53 -8.82 4.77
N LYS A 46 10.15 -9.82 5.59
CA LYS A 46 10.80 -11.14 5.58
C LYS A 46 10.64 -11.87 4.25
N GLU A 47 9.47 -11.81 3.62
CA GLU A 47 9.29 -12.43 2.30
C GLU A 47 10.08 -11.67 1.22
N ILE A 48 10.08 -10.33 1.25
CA ILE A 48 10.90 -9.51 0.34
C ILE A 48 12.38 -9.88 0.44
N GLU A 49 12.92 -9.97 1.66
CA GLU A 49 14.31 -10.37 1.92
C GLU A 49 14.59 -11.79 1.43
N LYS A 50 13.70 -12.74 1.71
CA LYS A 50 13.81 -14.14 1.26
C LYS A 50 13.89 -14.27 -0.25
N TYR A 51 13.19 -13.43 -1.00
CA TYR A 51 13.26 -13.39 -2.47
C TYR A 51 14.34 -12.44 -3.00
N SER A 52 15.16 -11.85 -2.12
CA SER A 52 16.24 -10.91 -2.46
C SER A 52 15.77 -9.69 -3.26
N PHE A 53 14.52 -9.26 -3.06
CA PHE A 53 14.02 -8.01 -3.64
C PHE A 53 14.56 -6.82 -2.85
N LYS A 54 14.97 -5.77 -3.57
CA LYS A 54 15.36 -4.50 -2.95
C LYS A 54 14.12 -3.64 -2.71
N THR A 55 13.94 -3.16 -1.48
CA THR A 55 12.89 -2.18 -1.15
C THR A 55 13.28 -0.78 -1.61
N ILE A 56 12.33 -0.07 -2.21
CA ILE A 56 12.49 1.31 -2.71
C ILE A 56 11.80 2.30 -1.76
N SER A 57 10.63 1.95 -1.23
CA SER A 57 9.82 2.81 -0.37
C SER A 57 9.73 2.32 1.07
N GLU A 58 9.25 3.19 1.96
CA GLU A 58 8.72 2.76 3.24
C GLU A 58 7.38 2.00 3.06
N PRO A 59 6.99 1.16 4.03
CA PRO A 59 5.71 0.46 3.99
C PRO A 59 4.51 1.41 4.09
N VAL A 60 3.52 1.23 3.22
CA VAL A 60 2.27 1.98 3.21
C VAL A 60 1.13 1.07 3.66
N VAL A 61 0.26 1.60 4.53
CA VAL A 61 -0.94 0.88 5.02
C VAL A 61 -2.16 1.29 4.21
N LEU A 62 -2.80 0.34 3.53
CA LEU A 62 -4.06 0.56 2.84
C LEU A 62 -5.20 -0.06 3.65
N SER A 63 -6.11 0.78 4.15
CA SER A 63 -7.28 0.34 4.91
C SER A 63 -8.54 0.61 4.11
N TYR A 64 -9.23 -0.46 3.70
CA TYR A 64 -10.46 -0.36 2.92
C TYR A 64 -11.71 -0.53 3.80
N ASP A 65 -12.86 -0.14 3.26
CA ASP A 65 -14.20 -0.40 3.79
C ASP A 65 -14.47 0.14 5.22
N SER A 66 -13.70 1.14 5.69
CA SER A 66 -13.93 1.83 6.96
C SER A 66 -14.90 3.02 6.79
N PRO A 67 -15.74 3.36 7.79
CA PRO A 67 -16.08 2.62 8.99
C PRO A 67 -17.26 1.63 8.81
N TYR A 68 -17.89 1.60 7.64
CA TYR A 68 -19.23 1.03 7.44
C TYR A 68 -19.29 -0.51 7.36
N LYS A 69 -18.17 -1.20 7.15
CA LYS A 69 -18.14 -2.66 6.99
C LYS A 69 -17.49 -3.33 8.19
N VAL A 70 -18.30 -4.05 8.97
CA VAL A 70 -17.85 -4.68 10.22
C VAL A 70 -17.23 -6.07 9.98
N MET A 71 -17.62 -6.77 8.90
CA MET A 71 -17.15 -8.13 8.55
C MET A 71 -16.42 -8.16 7.21
N ASN A 72 -15.51 -9.12 7.01
CA ASN A 72 -14.73 -9.32 5.78
C ASN A 72 -13.96 -8.07 5.30
N ARG A 73 -13.44 -7.29 6.25
CA ARG A 73 -12.59 -6.13 5.96
C ARG A 73 -11.28 -6.54 5.27
N ARG A 74 -10.87 -5.76 4.28
CA ARG A 74 -9.58 -5.88 3.60
C ARG A 74 -8.68 -4.74 4.03
N ASN A 75 -7.50 -5.08 4.53
CA ASN A 75 -6.39 -4.14 4.70
C ASN A 75 -5.15 -4.75 4.06
N GLU A 76 -4.23 -3.90 3.64
CA GLU A 76 -3.00 -4.30 2.97
C GLU A 76 -1.82 -3.48 3.47
N ILE A 77 -0.63 -4.09 3.46
CA ILE A 77 0.65 -3.36 3.54
C ILE A 77 1.30 -3.48 2.17
N LEU A 78 1.75 -2.35 1.62
CA LEU A 78 2.50 -2.28 0.36
C LEU A 78 3.92 -1.80 0.64
N VAL A 79 4.89 -2.33 -0.10
CA VAL A 79 6.27 -1.83 -0.16
C VAL A 79 6.67 -1.84 -1.62
N GLU A 80 7.13 -0.71 -2.14
CA GLU A 80 7.69 -0.65 -3.49
C GLU A 80 8.99 -1.44 -3.56
N ILE A 81 9.15 -2.25 -4.61
CA ILE A 81 10.32 -3.10 -4.82
C ILE A 81 10.94 -2.86 -6.19
N SER A 82 12.26 -3.00 -6.25
CA SER A 82 12.99 -3.06 -7.51
C SER A 82 12.74 -4.42 -8.16
N TYR A 83 11.80 -4.47 -9.09
CA TYR A 83 11.58 -5.61 -9.97
C TYR A 83 12.22 -5.27 -11.32
N ALA A 84 13.37 -5.88 -11.61
CA ALA A 84 13.87 -5.89 -12.98
C ALA A 84 13.02 -6.93 -13.70
N ASP A 85 12.31 -6.51 -14.74
CA ASP A 85 11.59 -7.44 -15.62
C ASP A 85 12.60 -8.53 -16.03
N ALA A 86 12.25 -9.78 -15.73
CA ALA A 86 12.91 -10.92 -16.33
C ALA A 86 12.48 -10.94 -17.81
N ASP A 87 13.11 -10.09 -18.61
CA ASP A 87 13.14 -10.22 -20.07
C ASP A 87 14.09 -11.35 -20.47
#